data_AF-A0A8H7LCU3-F1
#
_entry.id   AF-A0A8H7LCU3-F1
#
_cell.length_a   1.000
_cell.length_b   1.000
_cell.length_c   1.000
_cell.angle_alpha   90.00
_cell.angle_beta   90.00
_cell.angle_gamma   90.00
#
_symmetry.space_group_name_H-M   'P 1'
#
loop_
_entity.id
_entity.type
_entity.pdbx_description
1 polymer ?
#
loop_
_entity_poly.entity_id
_entity_poly.type
_entity_poly.pdbx_seq_one_letter_code
_entity_poly.pdbx_strand_id
1 'polypeptide(L)'
;MRGFITVQCLTLSLICATTKAWQNDYDLTSHITTESLIELFGLNPNQTGSETKNEIDISPDLEHQLEKFIQKLLLFVLENAFANEEFDAAAVSLDNQLMRFVEKMDSDSDTYLSSKEIWHEFSFAKYAFQIMVESSENMKRFNYLGRPEEHLINYMSELRARLLVFFDTNGLPNKKNKIFSFKMNHYAGLTSFLVQSFDELPSVPIETRLAFTTQTEKVRDMLLRLEPKLVN
;
A
#
# COMPACT_ATOMS: atom_id res chain seq x y z
N MET A 1 -28.68 6.61 -33.77
CA MET A 1 -28.03 7.51 -32.79
C MET A 1 -28.81 7.44 -31.48
N ARG A 2 -28.10 7.43 -30.34
CA ARG A 2 -28.54 7.14 -28.94
C ARG A 2 -28.64 5.63 -28.64
N GLY A 3 -27.98 5.07 -27.64
CA GLY A 3 -27.10 5.63 -26.60
C GLY A 3 -26.20 4.52 -26.02
N PHE A 4 -24.98 4.90 -25.66
CA PHE A 4 -23.92 4.05 -25.13
C PHE A 4 -23.37 4.70 -23.87
N ILE A 5 -24.09 4.61 -22.74
CA ILE A 5 -23.55 4.98 -21.42
C ILE A 5 -24.29 4.14 -20.38
N THR A 6 -23.68 3.03 -19.93
CA THR A 6 -23.82 2.41 -18.58
C THR A 6 -23.08 1.06 -18.54
N VAL A 7 -21.75 1.04 -18.48
CA VAL A 7 -20.97 -0.20 -18.24
C VAL A 7 -19.81 0.02 -17.24
N GLN A 8 -20.01 0.82 -16.19
CA GLN A 8 -18.96 1.01 -15.16
C GLN A 8 -19.38 0.80 -13.71
N CYS A 9 -20.60 0.35 -13.42
CA CYS A 9 -21.05 0.09 -12.03
C CYS A 9 -21.26 -1.39 -11.67
N LEU A 10 -20.88 -2.36 -12.51
CA LEU A 10 -21.20 -3.79 -12.30
C LEU A 10 -20.00 -4.68 -11.89
N THR A 11 -18.79 -4.14 -11.74
CA THR A 11 -17.63 -4.96 -11.34
C THR A 11 -17.46 -5.11 -9.82
N LEU A 12 -18.15 -4.31 -9.01
CA LEU A 12 -18.04 -4.38 -7.54
C LEU A 12 -19.06 -5.33 -6.87
N SER A 13 -20.11 -5.77 -7.57
CA SER A 13 -21.13 -6.65 -6.99
C SER A 13 -20.87 -8.15 -7.17
N LEU A 14 -19.84 -8.55 -7.93
CA LEU A 14 -19.56 -9.96 -8.25
C LEU A 14 -18.47 -10.61 -7.36
N ILE A 15 -17.81 -9.85 -6.48
CA ILE A 15 -16.69 -10.33 -5.66
C ILE A 15 -17.16 -10.96 -4.32
N CYS A 16 -18.44 -10.84 -3.96
CA CYS A 16 -18.96 -11.29 -2.66
C CYS A 16 -19.36 -12.79 -2.59
N ALA A 17 -19.16 -13.58 -3.64
CA ALA A 17 -19.78 -14.91 -3.76
C ALA A 17 -18.84 -16.14 -3.67
N THR A 18 -17.53 -16.00 -3.48
CA THR A 18 -16.60 -17.15 -3.61
C THR A 18 -15.72 -17.48 -2.40
N THR A 19 -15.89 -16.84 -1.24
CA THR A 19 -15.04 -17.08 -0.05
C THR A 19 -15.60 -18.12 0.94
N LYS A 20 -15.85 -19.36 0.49
CA LYS A 20 -16.29 -20.44 1.40
C LYS A 20 -15.59 -21.79 1.29
N ALA A 21 -14.42 -21.88 0.66
CA ALA A 21 -13.80 -23.19 0.44
C ALA A 21 -12.26 -23.21 0.43
N TRP A 22 -11.58 -22.45 1.29
CA TRP A 22 -10.12 -22.63 1.47
C TRP A 22 -9.76 -22.40 2.92
N GLN A 23 -9.97 -23.44 3.74
CA GLN A 23 -9.54 -23.46 5.13
C GLN A 23 -9.06 -24.87 5.41
N ASN A 24 -7.81 -25.14 5.06
CA ASN A 24 -6.92 -26.11 5.69
C ASN A 24 -5.54 -26.01 5.03
N ASP A 25 -4.51 -26.01 5.90
CA ASP A 25 -3.08 -25.91 5.65
C ASP A 25 -2.54 -24.52 5.30
N TYR A 26 -2.14 -23.76 6.33
CA TYR A 26 -0.83 -23.13 6.40
C TYR A 26 -0.44 -22.89 7.86
N ASP A 27 0.19 -23.90 8.46
CA ASP A 27 0.80 -23.82 9.78
C ASP A 27 2.31 -23.95 9.60
N LEU A 28 3.01 -22.83 9.35
CA LEU A 28 4.44 -22.59 9.66
C LEU A 28 4.97 -21.21 9.17
N THR A 29 4.36 -20.09 9.56
CA THR A 29 5.05 -18.78 9.53
C THR A 29 4.70 -17.96 10.76
N SER A 30 5.55 -18.12 11.79
CA SER A 30 5.92 -17.17 12.85
C SER A 30 4.83 -16.20 13.36
N HIS A 31 4.34 -16.53 14.55
CA HIS A 31 3.63 -15.67 15.48
C HIS A 31 4.24 -14.25 15.61
N ILE A 32 3.69 -13.29 14.89
CA ILE A 32 3.57 -11.92 15.37
C ILE A 32 2.12 -11.77 15.78
N THR A 33 1.85 -11.89 17.08
CA THR A 33 0.50 -11.67 17.62
C THR A 33 0.15 -10.19 17.51
N THR A 34 -1.11 -9.89 17.18
CA THR A 34 -1.68 -8.54 17.15
C THR A 34 -1.43 -7.75 18.44
N GLU A 35 -1.27 -8.44 19.58
CA GLU A 35 -0.92 -7.86 20.88
C GLU A 35 0.50 -7.23 20.90
N SER A 36 1.45 -7.79 20.16
CA SER A 36 2.84 -7.26 20.08
C SER A 36 2.91 -5.96 19.28
N LEU A 37 1.96 -5.71 18.38
CA LEU A 37 1.86 -4.45 17.66
C LEU A 37 1.31 -3.35 18.58
N ILE A 38 0.42 -3.68 19.52
CA ILE A 38 -0.18 -2.70 20.45
C ILE A 38 0.84 -2.16 21.46
N GLU A 39 1.76 -3.01 21.95
CA GLU A 39 2.85 -2.56 22.86
C GLU A 39 3.94 -1.73 22.15
N LEU A 40 4.22 -2.02 20.87
CA LEU A 40 5.32 -1.38 20.15
C LEU A 40 5.05 0.11 19.82
N PHE A 41 3.78 0.53 19.69
CA PHE A 41 3.41 1.88 19.24
C PHE A 41 3.02 2.87 20.35
N GLY A 42 3.10 2.48 21.63
CA GLY A 42 3.21 3.44 22.74
C GLY A 42 2.26 4.64 22.73
N LEU A 43 0.97 4.45 22.42
CA LEU A 43 -0.05 5.51 22.48
C LEU A 43 -0.31 5.92 23.93
N ASN A 44 0.51 6.83 24.46
CA ASN A 44 0.38 7.37 25.81
C ASN A 44 -0.38 8.72 25.78
N PRO A 45 -1.56 8.85 26.41
CA PRO A 45 -2.46 10.00 26.24
C PRO A 45 -2.08 11.30 26.98
N ASN A 46 -0.85 11.47 27.48
CA ASN A 46 -0.55 12.51 28.49
C ASN A 46 0.60 13.49 28.14
N GLN A 47 0.56 14.21 27.02
CA GLN A 47 1.45 15.36 26.81
C GLN A 47 0.77 16.57 26.16
N THR A 48 0.79 17.70 26.88
CA THR A 48 0.34 19.03 26.44
C THR A 48 1.30 20.12 26.94
N GLY A 49 1.64 21.08 26.06
CA GLY A 49 2.20 22.42 26.36
C GLY A 49 3.48 22.77 25.57
N SER A 50 3.69 23.94 24.94
CA SER A 50 2.93 25.19 24.77
C SER A 50 3.52 26.09 23.64
N GLU A 51 2.65 26.84 22.93
CA GLU A 51 2.72 28.24 22.36
C GLU A 51 3.94 28.75 21.54
N THR A 52 3.84 29.57 20.47
CA THR A 52 2.76 30.15 19.62
C THR A 52 3.38 30.75 18.33
N LYS A 53 2.76 30.48 17.17
CA LYS A 53 2.61 31.42 16.04
C LYS A 53 1.14 31.29 15.60
N ASN A 54 0.53 32.38 15.13
CA ASN A 54 -0.85 32.42 14.66
C ASN A 54 -1.01 31.58 13.37
N GLU A 55 -0.98 30.26 13.55
CA GLU A 55 -1.46 29.24 12.64
C GLU A 55 -2.99 29.21 12.77
N ILE A 56 -3.66 29.10 11.64
CA ILE A 56 -5.07 28.70 11.61
C ILE A 56 -5.12 27.38 12.39
N ASP A 57 -5.83 27.35 13.50
CA ASP A 57 -5.97 26.18 14.38
C ASP A 57 -6.81 25.14 13.61
N ILE A 58 -6.14 24.47 12.66
CA ILE A 58 -6.59 23.25 12.01
C ILE A 58 -6.94 22.32 13.15
N SER A 59 -8.17 21.80 13.18
CA SER A 59 -8.59 20.88 14.23
C SER A 59 -7.53 19.77 14.36
N PRO A 60 -6.73 19.76 15.45
CA PRO A 60 -5.59 18.84 15.61
C PRO A 60 -6.05 17.38 15.59
N ASP A 61 -7.36 17.17 15.68
CA ASP A 61 -8.06 15.92 15.52
C ASP A 61 -7.94 15.32 14.11
N LEU A 62 -7.99 16.11 13.01
CA LEU A 62 -7.98 15.54 11.65
C LEU A 62 -6.61 15.00 11.25
N GLU A 63 -5.56 15.82 11.41
CA GLU A 63 -4.17 15.45 11.10
C GLU A 63 -3.78 14.18 11.88
N HIS A 64 -4.05 14.15 13.19
CA HIS A 64 -3.79 12.97 14.02
C HIS A 64 -4.59 11.73 13.61
N GLN A 65 -5.85 11.89 13.18
CA GLN A 65 -6.65 10.78 12.66
C GLN A 65 -6.07 10.23 11.36
N LEU A 66 -5.61 11.12 10.48
CA LEU A 66 -5.03 10.75 9.20
C LEU A 66 -3.67 10.08 9.36
N GLU A 67 -2.82 10.60 10.23
CA GLU A 67 -1.55 9.98 10.62
C GLU A 67 -1.78 8.55 11.12
N LYS A 68 -2.70 8.36 12.08
CA LYS A 68 -3.08 7.04 12.59
C LYS A 68 -3.62 6.11 11.51
N PHE A 69 -4.41 6.65 10.57
CA PHE A 69 -4.92 5.87 9.47
C PHE A 69 -3.79 5.38 8.55
N ILE A 70 -2.83 6.25 8.21
CA ILE A 70 -1.65 5.88 7.42
C ILE A 70 -0.80 4.85 8.15
N GLN A 71 -0.54 5.05 9.44
CA GLN A 71 0.15 4.06 10.26
C GLN A 71 -0.57 2.71 10.22
N LYS A 72 -1.90 2.69 10.35
CA LYS A 72 -2.71 1.48 10.24
C LYS A 72 -2.59 0.80 8.87
N LEU A 73 -2.54 1.54 7.77
CA LEU A 73 -2.28 0.98 6.44
C LEU A 73 -0.90 0.32 6.39
N LEU A 74 0.12 0.99 6.92
CA LEU A 74 1.48 0.48 6.92
C LEU A 74 1.67 -0.76 7.82
N LEU A 75 0.77 -1.02 8.79
CA LEU A 75 0.83 -2.23 9.61
C LEU A 75 0.62 -3.53 8.82
N PHE A 76 -0.11 -3.49 7.71
CA PHE A 76 -0.25 -4.66 6.83
C PHE A 76 1.01 -4.88 5.99
N VAL A 77 1.92 -3.91 5.95
CA VAL A 77 3.17 -3.97 5.20
C VAL A 77 4.31 -4.20 6.18
N LEU A 78 4.63 -5.47 6.41
CA LEU A 78 5.80 -5.84 7.18
C LEU A 78 7.05 -5.73 6.32
N GLU A 79 8.21 -5.65 6.99
CA GLU A 79 9.51 -5.59 6.30
C GLU A 79 9.70 -6.74 5.30
N ASN A 80 9.19 -7.92 5.64
CA ASN A 80 9.43 -9.15 4.88
C ASN A 80 8.21 -9.69 4.16
N ALA A 81 7.02 -9.11 4.36
CA ALA A 81 5.78 -9.64 3.82
C ALA A 81 4.70 -8.56 3.73
N PHE A 82 3.78 -8.73 2.78
CA PHE A 82 2.51 -8.03 2.77
C PHE A 82 1.43 -8.97 3.34
N ALA A 83 0.79 -8.57 4.44
CA ALA A 83 -0.28 -9.29 5.12
C ALA A 83 -1.59 -9.20 4.30
N ASN A 84 -1.58 -9.85 3.15
CA ASN A 84 -2.59 -9.72 2.11
C ASN A 84 -3.98 -10.15 2.58
N GLU A 85 -4.07 -11.28 3.29
CA GLU A 85 -5.34 -11.83 3.75
C GLU A 85 -5.99 -10.96 4.82
N GLU A 86 -5.20 -10.44 5.76
CA GLU A 86 -5.64 -9.50 6.78
C GLU A 86 -6.05 -8.17 6.16
N PHE A 87 -5.30 -7.70 5.15
CA PHE A 87 -5.66 -6.51 4.41
C PHE A 87 -6.99 -6.68 3.69
N ASP A 88 -7.20 -7.80 2.99
CA ASP A 88 -8.45 -8.10 2.30
C ASP A 88 -9.66 -8.11 3.23
N ALA A 89 -9.51 -8.72 4.41
CA ALA A 89 -10.54 -8.72 5.44
C ALA A 89 -10.87 -7.30 5.95
N ALA A 90 -9.89 -6.39 5.95
CA ALA A 90 -10.04 -5.02 6.43
C ALA A 90 -10.37 -3.99 5.33
N ALA A 91 -10.19 -4.32 4.04
CA ALA A 91 -10.18 -3.36 2.93
C ALA A 91 -11.46 -2.52 2.86
N VAL A 92 -12.63 -3.14 3.02
CA VAL A 92 -13.93 -2.43 3.01
C VAL A 92 -14.02 -1.42 4.16
N SER A 93 -13.53 -1.76 5.35
CA SER A 93 -13.53 -0.84 6.49
C SER A 93 -12.57 0.34 6.28
N LEU A 94 -11.42 0.08 5.66
CA LEU A 94 -10.41 1.10 5.34
C LEU A 94 -10.91 2.06 4.25
N ASP A 95 -11.57 1.56 3.22
CA ASP A 95 -12.19 2.37 2.17
C ASP A 95 -13.27 3.31 2.73
N ASN A 96 -14.14 2.78 3.60
CA ASN A 96 -15.13 3.60 4.30
C ASN A 96 -14.47 4.69 5.19
N GLN A 97 -13.30 4.43 5.77
CA GLN A 97 -12.54 5.44 6.53
C GLN A 97 -11.96 6.52 5.61
N LEU A 98 -11.42 6.15 4.44
CA LEU A 98 -10.99 7.11 3.41
C LEU A 98 -12.13 8.02 2.97
N MET A 99 -13.32 7.47 2.73
CA MET A 99 -14.48 8.26 2.32
C MET A 99 -14.91 9.28 3.39
N ARG A 100 -14.80 8.94 4.68
CA ARG A 100 -15.08 9.90 5.76
C ARG A 100 -14.08 11.06 5.79
N PHE A 101 -12.82 10.81 5.45
CA PHE A 101 -11.84 11.88 5.32
C PHE A 101 -12.20 12.81 4.16
N VAL A 102 -12.64 12.28 3.01
CA VAL A 102 -13.14 13.09 1.89
C VAL A 102 -14.31 13.97 2.35
N GLU A 103 -15.32 13.38 2.98
CA GLU A 103 -16.50 14.11 3.47
C GLU A 103 -16.13 15.24 4.45
N LYS A 104 -15.19 14.99 5.37
CA LYS A 104 -14.72 15.99 6.34
C LYS A 104 -13.86 17.08 5.69
N MET A 105 -13.04 16.73 4.71
CA MET A 105 -12.24 17.70 3.95
C MET A 105 -13.12 18.59 3.06
N ASP A 106 -14.19 18.04 2.50
CA ASP A 106 -15.18 18.76 1.70
C ASP A 106 -16.08 19.67 2.56
N SER A 107 -16.47 19.22 3.77
CA SER A 107 -17.34 20.01 4.65
C SER A 107 -16.67 21.27 5.19
N ASP A 108 -15.36 21.22 5.43
CA ASP A 108 -14.58 22.31 6.01
C ASP A 108 -13.56 22.86 4.99
N SER A 109 -13.94 22.92 3.71
CA SER A 109 -13.04 23.22 2.59
C SER A 109 -12.20 24.48 2.83
N ASP A 110 -12.79 25.55 3.38
CA ASP A 110 -12.10 26.82 3.62
C ASP A 110 -10.93 26.69 4.61
N THR A 111 -11.02 25.74 5.55
CA THR A 111 -9.98 25.48 6.57
C THR A 111 -8.86 24.62 5.98
N TYR A 112 -9.20 23.54 5.28
CA TYR A 112 -8.20 22.55 4.85
C TYR A 112 -7.58 22.85 3.47
N LEU A 113 -8.23 23.65 2.61
CA LEU A 113 -7.63 24.09 1.34
C LEU A 113 -6.32 24.87 1.56
N SER A 114 -6.14 25.45 2.75
CA SER A 114 -4.93 26.19 3.11
C SER A 114 -3.81 25.29 3.67
N SER A 115 -4.13 24.10 4.17
CA SER A 115 -3.14 23.16 4.73
C SER A 115 -2.62 22.23 3.64
N LYS A 116 -1.46 22.58 3.09
CA LYS A 116 -0.81 21.76 2.05
C LYS A 116 -0.39 20.39 2.61
N GLU A 117 -0.05 20.35 3.89
CA GLU A 117 0.42 19.19 4.63
C GLU A 117 -0.67 18.11 4.71
N ILE A 118 -1.88 18.46 5.18
CA ILE A 118 -3.00 17.50 5.27
C ILE A 118 -3.34 16.93 3.89
N TRP A 119 -3.33 17.76 2.85
CA TRP A 119 -3.58 17.28 1.49
C TRP A 119 -2.50 16.30 1.01
N HIS A 120 -1.24 16.50 1.38
CA HIS A 120 -0.16 15.57 1.07
C HIS A 120 -0.33 14.23 1.80
N GLU A 121 -0.60 14.25 3.10
CA GLU A 121 -0.86 13.05 3.89
C GLU A 121 -2.08 12.29 3.35
N PHE A 122 -3.16 12.98 3.02
CA PHE A 122 -4.38 12.36 2.51
C PHE A 122 -4.15 11.74 1.13
N SER A 123 -3.42 12.46 0.27
CA SER A 123 -3.01 11.95 -1.04
C SER A 123 -2.14 10.69 -0.91
N PHE A 124 -1.23 10.68 0.07
CA PHE A 124 -0.41 9.51 0.36
C PHE A 124 -1.24 8.34 0.90
N ALA A 125 -2.14 8.58 1.85
CA ALA A 125 -3.05 7.56 2.40
C ALA A 125 -3.84 6.87 1.29
N LYS A 126 -4.43 7.65 0.38
CA LYS A 126 -5.15 7.15 -0.80
C LYS A 126 -4.25 6.34 -1.73
N TYR A 127 -3.04 6.84 -1.99
CA TYR A 127 -2.05 6.16 -2.83
C TYR A 127 -1.60 4.82 -2.24
N ALA A 128 -1.28 4.79 -0.94
CA ALA A 128 -0.88 3.57 -0.24
C ALA A 128 -2.00 2.53 -0.25
N PHE A 129 -3.23 2.93 0.11
CA PHE A 129 -4.39 2.06 0.05
C PHE A 129 -4.60 1.48 -1.35
N GLN A 130 -4.55 2.32 -2.40
CA GLN A 130 -4.69 1.87 -3.78
C GLN A 130 -3.59 0.87 -4.17
N ILE A 131 -2.33 1.09 -3.79
CA ILE A 131 -1.25 0.12 -4.03
C ILE A 131 -1.59 -1.22 -3.39
N MET A 132 -2.04 -1.23 -2.14
CA MET A 132 -2.35 -2.46 -1.41
C MET A 132 -3.52 -3.22 -2.04
N VAL A 133 -4.59 -2.51 -2.46
CA VAL A 133 -5.70 -3.11 -3.21
C VAL A 133 -5.20 -3.72 -4.52
N GLU A 134 -4.45 -2.97 -5.33
CA GLU A 134 -3.92 -3.47 -6.59
C GLU A 134 -2.98 -4.68 -6.39
N SER A 135 -2.10 -4.63 -5.39
CA SER A 135 -1.19 -5.72 -5.07
C SER A 135 -1.95 -6.95 -4.62
N SER A 136 -2.95 -6.80 -3.74
CA SER A 136 -3.81 -7.90 -3.31
C SER A 136 -4.53 -8.57 -4.48
N GLU A 137 -5.19 -7.80 -5.33
CA GLU A 137 -5.92 -8.34 -6.47
C GLU A 137 -4.98 -9.06 -7.46
N ASN A 138 -3.77 -8.54 -7.67
CA ASN A 138 -2.77 -9.24 -8.46
C ASN A 138 -2.30 -10.54 -7.79
N MET A 139 -2.08 -10.55 -6.48
CA MET A 139 -1.68 -11.76 -5.75
C MET A 139 -2.77 -12.84 -5.77
N LYS A 140 -4.06 -12.47 -5.71
CA LYS A 140 -5.18 -13.40 -5.92
C LYS A 140 -5.23 -13.95 -7.34
N ARG A 141 -5.01 -13.07 -8.33
CA ARG A 141 -5.06 -13.44 -9.75
C ARG A 141 -3.89 -14.34 -10.16
N PHE A 142 -2.70 -14.06 -9.66
CA PHE A 142 -1.48 -14.77 -9.98
C PHE A 142 -1.11 -15.64 -8.79
N ASN A 143 -1.56 -16.89 -8.81
CA ASN A 143 -1.40 -17.82 -7.70
C ASN A 143 0.09 -18.10 -7.44
N TYR A 144 0.51 -18.04 -6.18
CA TYR A 144 1.85 -18.43 -5.75
C TYR A 144 2.20 -19.88 -6.12
N LEU A 145 1.20 -20.77 -6.12
CA LEU A 145 1.30 -22.18 -6.52
C LEU A 145 1.05 -22.40 -8.02
N GLY A 146 0.95 -21.30 -8.79
CA GLY A 146 0.73 -21.32 -10.23
C GLY A 146 1.99 -21.66 -11.03
N ARG A 147 2.02 -21.18 -12.27
CA ARG A 147 3.20 -21.34 -13.14
C ARG A 147 4.34 -20.42 -12.68
N PRO A 148 5.62 -20.73 -12.98
CA PRO A 148 6.75 -19.91 -12.58
C PRO A 148 6.60 -18.42 -12.95
N GLU A 149 6.07 -18.13 -14.13
CA GLU A 149 5.81 -16.76 -14.58
C GLU A 149 4.76 -16.03 -13.72
N GLU A 150 3.73 -16.72 -13.24
CA GLU A 150 2.68 -16.14 -12.39
C GLU A 150 3.21 -15.87 -10.98
N HIS A 151 4.04 -16.78 -10.48
CA HIS A 151 4.72 -16.63 -9.21
C HIS A 151 5.66 -15.41 -9.18
N LEU A 152 6.39 -15.14 -10.27
CA LEU A 152 7.22 -13.94 -10.39
C LEU A 152 6.37 -12.65 -10.41
N ILE A 153 5.18 -12.67 -11.03
CA ILE A 153 4.24 -11.53 -11.00
C ILE A 153 3.69 -11.33 -9.58
N ASN A 154 3.35 -12.42 -8.88
CA ASN A 154 2.91 -12.37 -7.49
C ASN A 154 3.98 -11.70 -6.61
N TYR A 155 5.23 -12.15 -6.70
CA TYR A 155 6.33 -11.54 -5.96
C TYR A 155 6.57 -10.07 -6.31
N MET A 156 6.49 -9.70 -7.59
CA MET A 156 6.65 -8.29 -7.99
C MET A 156 5.51 -7.41 -7.41
N SER A 157 4.30 -7.96 -7.32
CA SER A 157 3.13 -7.28 -6.73
C SER A 157 3.28 -7.12 -5.22
N GLU A 158 3.74 -8.15 -4.52
CA GLU A 158 4.05 -8.09 -3.08
C GLU A 158 5.19 -7.10 -2.80
N LEU A 159 6.26 -7.14 -3.59
CA LEU A 159 7.39 -6.24 -3.49
C LEU A 159 6.96 -4.78 -3.58
N ARG A 160 6.07 -4.44 -4.51
CA ARG A 160 5.50 -3.09 -4.63
C ARG A 160 4.81 -2.64 -3.35
N ALA A 161 3.99 -3.50 -2.73
CA ALA A 161 3.35 -3.17 -1.46
C ALA A 161 4.39 -2.98 -0.35
N ARG A 162 5.39 -3.87 -0.27
CA ARG A 162 6.50 -3.79 0.71
C ARG A 162 7.30 -2.50 0.64
N LEU A 163 7.42 -1.91 -0.54
CA LEU A 163 8.09 -0.62 -0.69
C LEU A 163 7.39 0.53 0.04
N LEU A 164 6.11 0.38 0.44
CA LEU A 164 5.38 1.41 1.20
C LEU A 164 6.03 1.69 2.56
N VAL A 165 6.70 0.70 3.18
CA VAL A 165 7.34 0.85 4.50
C VAL A 165 8.49 1.86 4.51
N PHE A 166 8.96 2.29 3.33
CA PHE A 166 10.03 3.28 3.18
C PHE A 166 9.55 4.72 3.13
N PHE A 167 8.23 4.93 3.13
CA PHE A 167 7.65 6.26 3.24
C PHE A 167 7.33 6.56 4.71
N ASP A 168 7.40 7.83 5.09
CA ASP A 168 6.82 8.33 6.34
C ASP A 168 5.33 8.64 6.16
N THR A 169 4.69 9.15 7.21
CA THR A 169 3.27 9.50 7.22
C THR A 169 2.93 10.64 6.24
N ASN A 170 3.93 11.43 5.83
CA ASN A 170 3.77 12.49 4.83
C ASN A 170 3.94 11.98 3.39
N GLY A 171 4.18 10.68 3.20
CA GLY A 171 4.47 10.10 1.89
C GLY A 171 5.85 10.49 1.36
N LEU A 172 6.76 10.92 2.23
CA LEU A 172 8.15 11.23 1.88
C LEU A 172 9.07 10.04 2.22
N PRO A 173 10.16 9.82 1.48
CA PRO A 173 11.10 8.76 1.80
C PRO A 173 11.71 8.95 3.20
N ASN A 174 11.57 7.96 4.08
CA ASN A 174 12.08 7.97 5.45
C ASN A 174 13.59 7.65 5.50
N LYS A 175 14.41 8.59 5.01
CA LYS A 175 15.88 8.45 4.93
C LYS A 175 16.58 8.47 6.29
N LYS A 176 15.86 8.80 7.37
CA LYS A 176 16.39 8.77 8.75
C LYS A 176 16.62 7.34 9.23
N ASN A 177 15.97 6.37 8.60
CA ASN A 177 16.17 4.97 8.92
C ASN A 177 17.57 4.50 8.46
N LYS A 178 18.43 4.09 9.40
CA LYS A 178 19.83 3.69 9.13
C LYS A 178 19.96 2.54 8.12
N ILE A 179 18.94 1.69 8.02
CA ILE A 179 18.91 0.56 7.07
C ILE A 179 18.24 0.91 5.74
N PHE A 180 17.79 2.15 5.53
CA PHE A 180 17.13 2.60 4.30
C PHE A 180 17.96 2.30 3.06
N SER A 181 19.18 2.84 2.96
CA SER A 181 20.02 2.67 1.75
C SER A 181 20.38 1.20 1.49
N PHE A 182 20.67 0.43 2.54
CA PHE A 182 20.96 -0.99 2.42
C PHE A 182 19.76 -1.76 1.86
N LYS A 183 18.57 -1.55 2.44
CA LYS A 183 17.34 -2.21 1.97
C LYS A 183 16.96 -1.76 0.56
N MET A 184 17.21 -0.51 0.22
CA MET A 184 16.88 -0.02 -1.11
C MET A 184 17.76 -0.64 -2.20
N ASN A 185 19.05 -0.79 -1.93
CA ASN A 185 19.94 -1.56 -2.78
C ASN A 185 19.51 -3.03 -2.87
N HIS A 186 19.08 -3.63 -1.75
CA HIS A 186 18.56 -5.00 -1.73
C HIS A 186 17.33 -5.15 -2.63
N TYR A 187 16.34 -4.26 -2.49
CA TYR A 187 15.12 -4.31 -3.30
C TYR A 187 15.34 -4.00 -4.78
N ALA A 188 16.28 -3.10 -5.10
CA ALA A 188 16.70 -2.87 -6.48
C ALA A 188 17.36 -4.13 -7.07
N GLY A 189 18.26 -4.77 -6.32
CA GLY A 189 18.88 -6.03 -6.71
C GLY A 189 17.88 -7.17 -6.90
N LEU A 190 16.92 -7.30 -5.98
CA LEU A 190 15.83 -8.28 -6.08
C LEU A 190 14.97 -8.03 -7.32
N THR A 191 14.62 -6.77 -7.61
CA THR A 191 13.87 -6.41 -8.83
C THR A 191 14.62 -6.85 -10.08
N SER A 192 15.91 -6.55 -10.18
CA SER A 192 16.74 -6.96 -11.32
C SER A 192 16.83 -8.48 -11.45
N PHE A 193 16.98 -9.20 -10.34
CA PHE A 193 16.99 -10.66 -10.31
C PHE A 193 15.67 -11.26 -10.81
N LEU A 194 14.53 -10.72 -10.37
CA LEU A 194 13.21 -11.18 -10.80
C LEU A 194 12.99 -10.93 -12.30
N VAL A 195 13.42 -9.78 -12.81
CA VAL A 195 13.35 -9.46 -14.25
C VAL A 195 14.18 -10.44 -15.07
N GLN A 196 15.43 -10.67 -14.69
CA GLN A 196 16.29 -11.65 -15.36
C GLN A 196 15.66 -13.05 -15.33
N SER A 197 15.17 -13.47 -14.16
CA SER A 197 14.53 -14.78 -14.00
C SER A 197 13.31 -14.96 -14.91
N PHE A 198 12.53 -13.89 -15.10
CA PHE A 198 11.37 -13.91 -15.99
C PHE A 198 11.76 -13.96 -17.48
N ASP A 199 12.82 -13.24 -17.86
CA ASP A 199 13.33 -13.21 -19.24
C ASP A 199 13.88 -14.58 -19.69
N GLU A 200 14.40 -15.38 -18.75
CA GLU A 200 14.89 -16.73 -18.99
C GLU A 200 13.76 -17.77 -19.17
N LEU A 201 12.50 -17.45 -18.86
CA LEU A 201 11.39 -18.38 -19.00
C LEU A 201 10.99 -18.61 -20.47
N PRO A 202 10.95 -19.88 -20.93
CA PRO A 202 10.54 -20.21 -22.29
C PRO A 202 9.03 -20.07 -22.47
N SER A 203 8.60 -19.61 -23.65
CA SER A 203 7.21 -19.70 -24.11
C SER A 203 6.15 -19.04 -23.20
N VAL A 204 6.50 -18.01 -22.42
CA VAL A 204 5.54 -17.26 -21.59
C VAL A 204 4.48 -16.57 -22.47
N PRO A 205 3.17 -16.73 -22.19
CA PRO A 205 2.10 -16.05 -22.92
C PRO A 205 2.24 -14.53 -22.92
N ILE A 206 1.83 -13.87 -24.01
CA ILE A 206 1.99 -12.43 -24.19
C ILE A 206 1.29 -11.62 -23.10
N GLU A 207 0.12 -12.06 -22.66
CA GLU A 207 -0.64 -11.42 -21.59
C GLU A 207 0.10 -11.47 -20.25
N THR A 208 0.80 -12.57 -19.99
CA THR A 208 1.60 -12.75 -18.78
C THR A 208 2.86 -11.91 -18.83
N ARG A 209 3.52 -11.80 -20.00
CA ARG A 209 4.63 -10.87 -20.21
C ARG A 209 4.22 -9.44 -19.97
N LEU A 210 3.08 -9.02 -20.51
CA LEU A 210 2.56 -7.67 -20.32
C LEU A 210 2.29 -7.38 -18.84
N ALA A 211 1.64 -8.32 -18.13
CA ALA A 211 1.38 -8.17 -16.70
C ALA A 211 2.67 -8.03 -15.88
N PHE A 212 3.69 -8.85 -16.17
CA PHE A 212 4.98 -8.77 -15.50
C PHE A 212 5.71 -7.46 -15.78
N THR A 213 5.74 -7.01 -17.05
CA THR A 213 6.32 -5.72 -17.44
C THR A 213 5.63 -4.57 -16.70
N THR A 214 4.30 -4.57 -16.64
CA THR A 214 3.54 -3.54 -15.91
C THR A 214 3.89 -3.53 -14.42
N GLN A 215 4.01 -4.68 -13.75
CA GLN A 215 4.40 -4.69 -12.33
C GLN A 215 5.85 -4.24 -12.14
N THR A 216 6.75 -4.61 -13.06
CA THR A 216 8.15 -4.19 -13.04
C THR A 216 8.28 -2.67 -13.15
N GLU A 217 7.57 -2.06 -14.09
CA GLU A 217 7.54 -0.59 -14.25
C GLU A 217 7.03 0.10 -12.98
N LYS A 218 5.93 -0.41 -12.40
CA LYS A 218 5.37 0.13 -11.16
C LYS A 218 6.36 0.05 -9.97
N VAL A 219 7.10 -1.05 -9.84
CA VAL A 219 8.14 -1.20 -8.80
C VAL A 219 9.31 -0.25 -9.06
N ARG A 220 9.79 -0.14 -10.31
CA ARG A 220 10.87 0.78 -10.68
C ARG A 220 10.50 2.24 -10.43
N ASP A 221 9.28 2.64 -10.77
CA ASP A 221 8.76 3.99 -10.50
C ASP A 221 8.76 4.28 -8.99
N MET A 222 8.40 3.30 -8.17
CA MET A 222 8.39 3.45 -6.72
C MET A 222 9.80 3.52 -6.14
N LEU A 223 10.73 2.70 -6.63
CA LEU A 223 12.15 2.78 -6.28
C LEU A 223 12.75 4.14 -6.66
N LEU A 224 12.41 4.68 -7.84
CA LEU A 224 12.82 6.02 -8.28
C LEU A 224 12.31 7.13 -7.37
N ARG A 225 11.06 7.03 -6.91
CA ARG A 225 10.49 7.98 -5.94
C ARG A 225 11.22 7.93 -4.59
N LEU A 226 11.64 6.74 -4.16
CA LEU A 226 12.34 6.54 -2.89
C LEU A 226 13.80 7.00 -2.96
N GLU A 227 14.52 6.64 -4.02
CA GLU A 227 15.92 7.00 -4.23
C GLU A 227 16.21 7.16 -5.74
N PRO A 228 16.16 8.40 -6.27
CA PRO A 228 16.31 8.67 -7.71
C PRO A 228 17.64 8.18 -8.32
N LYS A 229 18.65 7.91 -7.49
CA LYS A 229 19.98 7.48 -7.94
C LYS A 229 20.07 5.98 -8.28
N LEU A 230 19.05 5.18 -7.98
CA LEU A 230 19.10 3.71 -8.11
C LEU A 230 18.89 3.16 -9.54
N VAL A 231 18.51 3.99 -10.51
CA VAL A 231 18.12 3.52 -11.87
C VAL A 231 19.04 4.09 -12.96
N ASN A 232 20.34 4.22 -12.66
CA ASN A 232 21.39 4.49 -13.66
C ASN A 232 22.25 3.24 -13.83
#